data_AF-A0A812PSY6-F1
#
_entry.id   AF-A0A812PSY6-F1
#
_cell.length_a   1.000
_cell.length_b   1.000
_cell.length_c   1.000
_cell.angle_alpha   90.00
_cell.angle_beta   90.00
_cell.angle_gamma   90.00
#
_symmetry.space_group_name_H-M   'P 1'
#
loop_
_entity.id
_entity.type
_entity.pdbx_description
1 polymer ?
#
loop_
_entity_poly.entity_id
_entity_poly.type
_entity_poly.pdbx_seq_one_letter_code
_entity_poly.pdbx_strand_id
1 'polypeptide(L)'
;MKSNLATSKQQAEHPAVPPRAEKTSRSSPPPSEPKSDSESEVPKVLLSKSLDRNEKNKVRRICTPKPGSGNLEVPENIFEMFQDAATGRETLYKMWAKSGGVKAVFLESVTIMCQTNRSKKLTVKGGFYSKEDMRAELGYSAARIEKIVKWAEQKGLVRKCEYDEETLEYWVNIRTEGLLSKEDIESLTHEKKYEGTGGDELCFQPRVHVNGFDFTGDEDMLNIGDGSKVSVLLDEHLTHTLKAKNSLSSFLDKLRTAGAGDPNCSGPIQKLEAMHKEFEQVYEEMADAKAEGKINKFSPAWIQTQRHNNQVPWEDNGGPLLPYMLVDADDTPSAWFKADLFHVFHAGVGQDFTASAITYSMRLLFNRGGFERDLVALNEVLATFMTSHRKRLHCGFLTKDLLGYASTREFPEGKWSKNSDTAVVMQFLVFFLQQEEFADRVRSDAILSEILEAALAMGRAIRKSFRADFFMSSDDCVEIIQSLGISRICFL
;
A
#
# COMPACT_ATOMS: atom_id res chain seq x y z
N MET A 1 21.65 -20.76 -61.14
CA MET A 1 21.54 -21.63 -62.33
C MET A 1 22.01 -23.03 -61.96
N LYS A 2 21.12 -24.03 -62.09
CA LYS A 2 21.33 -25.51 -62.01
C LYS A 2 21.76 -26.06 -60.62
N SER A 3 21.23 -27.14 -60.06
CA SER A 3 20.26 -28.14 -60.52
C SER A 3 19.77 -29.01 -59.35
N ASN A 4 18.48 -29.34 -59.40
CA ASN A 4 17.74 -30.47 -58.83
C ASN A 4 18.52 -31.65 -58.24
N LEU A 5 18.09 -32.10 -57.05
CA LEU A 5 18.07 -33.52 -56.69
C LEU A 5 16.71 -33.86 -56.09
N ALA A 6 15.95 -34.69 -56.81
CA ALA A 6 14.74 -35.36 -56.35
C ALA A 6 15.12 -36.75 -55.85
N THR A 7 14.57 -37.17 -54.72
CA THR A 7 14.58 -38.57 -54.27
C THR A 7 13.16 -39.04 -54.02
N SER A 8 12.93 -40.28 -54.44
CA SER A 8 11.66 -40.91 -54.71
C SER A 8 11.62 -42.25 -53.95
N LYS A 9 10.39 -42.66 -53.58
CA LYS A 9 9.93 -43.99 -53.15
C LYS A 9 10.40 -44.51 -51.78
N GLN A 10 9.41 -44.83 -50.94
CA GLN A 10 8.89 -46.21 -50.83
C GLN A 10 7.60 -46.22 -49.98
N GLN A 11 6.48 -46.58 -50.60
CA GLN A 11 5.25 -47.00 -49.93
C GLN A 11 5.39 -48.49 -49.62
N ALA A 12 5.20 -48.87 -48.35
CA ALA A 12 5.06 -50.24 -47.92
C ALA A 12 3.60 -50.50 -47.57
N GLU A 13 3.04 -51.52 -48.21
CA GLU A 13 1.70 -52.08 -48.01
C GLU A 13 1.60 -52.72 -46.62
N HIS A 14 0.47 -52.51 -45.94
CA HIS A 14 0.07 -53.33 -44.79
C HIS A 14 -1.37 -53.85 -44.97
N PRO A 15 -1.64 -55.08 -44.48
CA PRO A 15 -2.71 -55.94 -44.99
C PRO A 15 -4.08 -55.69 -44.37
N ALA A 16 -5.09 -56.13 -45.13
CA ALA A 16 -6.52 -56.05 -44.85
C ALA A 16 -6.95 -56.74 -43.54
N VAL A 17 -7.81 -56.04 -42.78
CA VAL A 17 -8.50 -56.53 -41.58
C VAL A 17 -9.97 -56.83 -41.95
N PRO A 18 -10.53 -57.98 -41.53
CA PRO A 18 -11.87 -58.43 -41.94
C PRO A 18 -13.03 -57.66 -41.27
N PRO A 19 -14.23 -57.66 -41.87
CA PRO A 19 -15.36 -56.85 -41.45
C PRO A 19 -16.04 -57.40 -40.19
N ARG A 20 -16.30 -56.52 -39.21
CA ARG A 20 -16.99 -56.85 -37.97
C ARG A 20 -18.39 -56.23 -37.95
N ALA A 21 -19.37 -57.13 -38.03
CA ALA A 21 -20.79 -57.08 -37.71
C ALA A 21 -21.42 -55.73 -37.29
N GLU A 22 -22.41 -55.32 -38.08
CA GLU A 22 -23.43 -54.31 -37.75
C GLU A 22 -24.13 -54.61 -36.42
N LYS A 23 -24.09 -53.65 -35.50
CA LYS A 23 -24.99 -53.56 -34.36
C LYS A 23 -25.76 -52.24 -34.43
N THR A 24 -27.02 -52.40 -34.81
CA THR A 24 -28.21 -51.60 -34.45
C THR A 24 -27.97 -50.36 -33.59
N SER A 25 -28.23 -49.21 -34.21
CA SER A 25 -28.30 -47.87 -33.62
C SER A 25 -29.44 -47.75 -32.61
N ARG A 26 -29.10 -47.59 -31.33
CA ARG A 26 -29.97 -46.92 -30.35
C ARG A 26 -29.58 -45.44 -30.36
N SER A 27 -30.54 -44.59 -30.67
CA SER A 27 -30.43 -43.14 -30.65
C SER A 27 -30.15 -42.65 -29.24
N SER A 28 -28.92 -42.19 -29.01
CA SER A 28 -28.59 -41.35 -27.86
C SER A 28 -29.23 -39.96 -28.04
N PRO A 29 -29.76 -39.34 -26.98
CA PRO A 29 -30.20 -37.95 -27.04
C PRO A 29 -29.01 -37.04 -27.40
N PRO A 30 -29.25 -35.92 -28.10
CA PRO A 30 -28.19 -35.03 -28.54
C PRO A 30 -27.36 -34.52 -27.34
N PRO A 31 -26.04 -34.34 -27.52
CA PRO A 31 -25.21 -33.74 -26.48
C PRO A 31 -25.74 -32.32 -26.23
N SER A 32 -26.23 -32.08 -25.01
CA SER A 32 -26.52 -30.73 -24.55
C SER A 32 -25.27 -29.88 -24.71
N GLU A 33 -25.39 -28.78 -25.45
CA GLU A 33 -24.31 -27.84 -25.71
C GLU A 33 -23.57 -27.48 -24.41
N PRO A 34 -22.24 -27.41 -24.42
CA PRO A 34 -21.47 -26.99 -23.26
C PRO A 34 -21.85 -25.55 -22.94
N LYS A 35 -22.66 -25.36 -21.90
CA LYS A 35 -22.94 -24.04 -21.33
C LYS A 35 -21.61 -23.42 -20.96
N SER A 36 -21.24 -22.34 -21.66
CA SER A 36 -20.05 -21.56 -21.36
C SER A 36 -20.26 -20.85 -20.02
N ASP A 37 -19.64 -21.37 -18.96
CA ASP A 37 -19.61 -20.84 -17.59
C ASP A 37 -18.84 -19.49 -17.47
N SER A 38 -18.86 -18.64 -18.50
CA SER A 38 -18.15 -17.36 -18.54
C SER A 38 -19.09 -16.15 -18.43
N GLU A 39 -20.20 -16.29 -17.71
CA GLU A 39 -20.95 -15.12 -17.25
C GLU A 39 -20.20 -14.51 -16.07
N SER A 40 -19.81 -13.25 -16.23
CA SER A 40 -19.32 -12.39 -15.15
C SER A 40 -20.41 -12.26 -14.08
N GLU A 41 -20.43 -13.18 -13.12
CA GLU A 41 -21.35 -13.15 -11.98
C GLU A 41 -21.14 -11.84 -11.21
N VAL A 42 -22.14 -10.95 -11.28
CA VAL A 42 -22.16 -9.71 -10.49
C VAL A 42 -22.13 -10.07 -9.00
N PRO A 43 -21.30 -9.40 -8.18
CA PRO A 43 -21.20 -9.69 -6.75
C PRO A 43 -22.57 -9.62 -6.07
N LYS A 44 -22.96 -10.68 -5.36
CA LYS A 44 -24.20 -10.73 -4.57
C LYS A 44 -23.87 -10.64 -3.09
N VAL A 45 -24.63 -9.87 -2.32
CA VAL A 45 -24.49 -9.86 -0.87
C VAL A 45 -24.95 -11.21 -0.31
N LEU A 46 -24.01 -12.04 0.16
CA LEU A 46 -24.29 -13.35 0.73
C LEU A 46 -24.08 -13.32 2.24
N LEU A 47 -24.98 -13.97 3.00
CA LEU A 47 -24.83 -14.17 4.44
C LEU A 47 -24.28 -15.56 4.72
N SER A 48 -23.15 -15.63 5.46
CA SER A 48 -22.44 -16.89 5.73
C SER A 48 -23.30 -17.98 6.40
N LYS A 49 -24.20 -17.58 7.31
CA LYS A 49 -25.10 -18.51 8.04
C LYS A 49 -26.20 -19.10 7.16
N SER A 50 -26.58 -18.40 6.09
CA SER A 50 -27.70 -18.79 5.21
C SER A 50 -27.23 -19.15 3.79
N LEU A 51 -25.96 -19.50 3.61
CA LEU A 51 -25.47 -20.00 2.34
C LEU A 51 -26.26 -21.24 1.91
N ASP A 52 -26.82 -21.18 0.70
CA ASP A 52 -27.58 -22.27 0.15
C ASP A 52 -26.68 -23.50 -0.13
N ARG A 53 -27.31 -24.61 -0.48
CA ARG A 53 -26.58 -25.85 -0.79
C ARG A 53 -25.69 -25.71 -2.03
N ASN A 54 -26.04 -24.83 -2.96
CA ASN A 54 -25.33 -24.67 -4.23
C ASN A 54 -24.01 -23.91 -4.03
N GLU A 55 -24.03 -22.82 -3.28
CA GLU A 55 -22.86 -22.03 -2.91
C GLU A 55 -21.89 -22.85 -2.05
N LYS A 56 -22.41 -23.65 -1.10
CA LYS A 56 -21.57 -24.61 -0.36
C LYS A 56 -20.92 -25.66 -1.27
N ASN A 57 -21.63 -26.10 -2.31
CA ASN A 57 -21.08 -27.03 -3.31
C ASN A 57 -20.04 -26.36 -4.22
N LYS A 58 -20.19 -25.07 -4.55
CA LYS A 58 -19.17 -24.29 -5.29
C LYS A 58 -17.85 -24.24 -4.50
N VAL A 59 -17.90 -23.83 -3.22
CA VAL A 59 -16.71 -23.85 -2.34
C VAL A 59 -16.11 -25.24 -2.25
N ARG A 60 -16.95 -26.29 -2.11
CA ARG A 60 -16.46 -27.68 -2.11
C ARG A 60 -15.72 -28.04 -3.38
N ARG A 61 -16.22 -27.67 -4.57
CA ARG A 61 -15.55 -27.96 -5.84
C ARG A 61 -14.21 -27.25 -5.96
N ILE A 62 -14.10 -26.01 -5.46
CA ILE A 62 -12.86 -25.23 -5.46
C ILE A 62 -11.83 -25.86 -4.49
N CYS A 63 -12.29 -26.28 -3.31
CA CYS A 63 -11.45 -26.83 -2.25
C CYS A 63 -11.29 -28.36 -2.28
N THR A 64 -11.66 -29.07 -3.36
CA THR A 64 -11.45 -30.53 -3.48
C THR A 64 -10.62 -30.82 -4.72
N PRO A 65 -9.71 -31.82 -4.70
CA PRO A 65 -8.93 -32.20 -5.88
C PRO A 65 -9.81 -32.50 -7.08
N LYS A 66 -9.42 -32.05 -8.27
CA LYS A 66 -10.16 -32.34 -9.50
C LYS A 66 -10.12 -33.85 -9.80
N PRO A 67 -11.26 -34.50 -10.10
CA PRO A 67 -11.28 -35.90 -10.47
C PRO A 67 -10.48 -36.11 -11.75
N GLY A 68 -9.49 -37.01 -11.71
CA GLY A 68 -8.62 -37.34 -12.84
C GLY A 68 -7.22 -36.72 -12.76
N SER A 69 -7.08 -35.43 -12.44
CA SER A 69 -5.76 -34.80 -12.33
C SER A 69 -5.18 -34.83 -10.91
N GLY A 70 -6.03 -34.86 -9.87
CA GLY A 70 -5.59 -34.74 -8.48
C GLY A 70 -5.11 -33.33 -8.10
N ASN A 71 -5.11 -32.37 -9.04
CA ASN A 71 -4.65 -31.01 -8.77
C ASN A 71 -5.67 -30.23 -7.94
N LEU A 72 -5.16 -29.47 -6.98
CA LEU A 72 -5.92 -28.50 -6.17
C LEU A 72 -5.92 -27.12 -6.84
N GLU A 73 -7.05 -26.41 -6.78
CA GLU A 73 -7.11 -24.99 -7.21
C GLU A 73 -6.71 -24.02 -6.09
N VAL A 74 -6.64 -24.50 -4.86
CA VAL A 74 -6.26 -23.74 -3.66
C VAL A 74 -4.96 -24.30 -3.07
N PRO A 75 -4.20 -23.51 -2.29
CA PRO A 75 -3.05 -24.02 -1.55
C PRO A 75 -3.41 -25.17 -0.59
N GLU A 76 -2.44 -26.06 -0.34
CA GLU A 76 -2.64 -27.31 0.43
C GLU A 76 -3.16 -27.07 1.86
N ASN A 77 -2.67 -26.03 2.55
CA ASN A 77 -3.14 -25.66 3.87
C ASN A 77 -4.62 -25.26 3.91
N ILE A 78 -5.18 -24.79 2.78
CA ILE A 78 -6.60 -24.45 2.65
C ILE A 78 -7.43 -25.70 2.39
N PHE A 79 -6.88 -26.66 1.65
CA PHE A 79 -7.47 -27.98 1.52
C PHE A 79 -7.59 -28.68 2.88
N GLU A 80 -6.53 -28.66 3.70
CA GLU A 80 -6.55 -29.17 5.07
C GLU A 80 -7.62 -28.46 5.93
N MET A 81 -7.68 -27.12 5.85
CA MET A 81 -8.70 -26.34 6.54
C MET A 81 -10.13 -26.69 6.08
N PHE A 82 -10.33 -27.07 4.81
CA PHE A 82 -11.62 -27.53 4.32
C PHE A 82 -12.00 -28.94 4.83
N GLN A 83 -11.01 -29.79 5.08
CA GLN A 83 -11.20 -31.12 5.68
C GLN A 83 -11.60 -31.03 7.15
N ASP A 84 -11.15 -30.00 7.87
CA ASP A 84 -11.67 -29.68 9.21
C ASP A 84 -13.15 -29.25 9.12
N ALA A 85 -14.03 -30.23 9.36
CA ALA A 85 -15.48 -30.07 9.27
C ALA A 85 -16.05 -29.16 10.37
N ALA A 86 -15.31 -28.90 11.45
CA ALA A 86 -15.78 -28.11 12.57
C ALA A 86 -15.57 -26.62 12.35
N THR A 87 -14.32 -26.15 12.17
CA THR A 87 -14.01 -24.71 12.22
C THR A 87 -13.46 -24.16 10.92
N GLY A 88 -12.60 -24.91 10.24
CA GLY A 88 -11.97 -24.48 9.00
C GLY A 88 -12.98 -24.31 7.86
N ARG A 89 -13.92 -25.26 7.71
CA ARG A 89 -14.95 -25.17 6.66
C ARG A 89 -15.89 -23.97 6.83
N GLU A 90 -16.28 -23.64 8.07
CA GLU A 90 -17.13 -22.46 8.32
C GLU A 90 -16.40 -21.15 8.01
N THR A 91 -15.09 -21.10 8.27
CA THR A 91 -14.24 -19.95 7.93
C THR A 91 -14.19 -19.73 6.42
N LEU A 92 -14.04 -20.80 5.63
CA LEU A 92 -14.08 -20.72 4.16
C LEU A 92 -15.43 -20.27 3.62
N TYR A 93 -16.53 -20.71 4.24
CA TYR A 93 -17.87 -20.21 3.89
C TYR A 93 -18.05 -18.72 4.21
N LYS A 94 -17.49 -18.23 5.32
CA LYS A 94 -17.48 -16.80 5.63
C LYS A 94 -16.70 -15.99 4.60
N MET A 95 -15.55 -16.49 4.16
CA MET A 95 -14.76 -15.84 3.10
C MET A 95 -15.52 -15.82 1.77
N TRP A 96 -16.09 -16.95 1.36
CA TRP A 96 -16.91 -17.04 0.14
C TRP A 96 -18.06 -16.04 0.13
N ALA A 97 -18.77 -15.93 1.28
CA ALA A 97 -19.86 -14.99 1.43
C ALA A 97 -19.39 -13.53 1.33
N LYS A 98 -18.24 -13.19 1.92
CA LYS A 98 -17.62 -11.86 1.82
C LYS A 98 -17.16 -11.52 0.40
N SER A 99 -16.68 -12.51 -0.35
CA SER A 99 -16.32 -12.37 -1.76
C SER A 99 -17.53 -12.26 -2.70
N GLY A 100 -18.75 -12.17 -2.16
CA GLY A 100 -19.98 -12.03 -2.91
C GLY A 100 -20.33 -13.22 -3.80
N GLY A 101 -19.78 -14.40 -3.49
CA GLY A 101 -19.92 -15.61 -4.31
C GLY A 101 -19.04 -15.63 -5.57
N VAL A 102 -18.10 -14.68 -5.71
CA VAL A 102 -17.22 -14.58 -6.87
C VAL A 102 -15.95 -15.41 -6.64
N LYS A 103 -15.72 -16.40 -7.51
CA LYS A 103 -14.58 -17.33 -7.38
C LYS A 103 -13.22 -16.64 -7.38
N ALA A 104 -13.00 -15.65 -8.23
CA ALA A 104 -11.72 -14.95 -8.34
C ALA A 104 -11.36 -14.22 -7.05
N VAL A 105 -12.29 -13.42 -6.52
CA VAL A 105 -12.14 -12.66 -5.26
C VAL A 105 -11.94 -13.62 -4.07
N PHE A 106 -12.63 -14.76 -4.07
CA PHE A 106 -12.43 -15.78 -3.04
C PHE A 106 -11.02 -16.39 -3.09
N LEU A 107 -10.53 -16.76 -4.28
CA LEU A 107 -9.18 -17.33 -4.43
C LEU A 107 -8.09 -16.34 -4.02
N GLU A 108 -8.26 -15.06 -4.33
CA GLU A 108 -7.37 -13.99 -3.88
C GLU A 108 -7.37 -13.87 -2.35
N SER A 109 -8.57 -13.79 -1.73
CA SER A 109 -8.73 -13.74 -0.27
C SER A 109 -8.09 -14.93 0.43
N VAL A 110 -8.25 -16.12 -0.13
CA VAL A 110 -7.65 -17.37 0.35
C VAL A 110 -6.12 -17.34 0.23
N THR A 111 -5.59 -16.77 -0.86
CA THR A 111 -4.15 -16.62 -1.08
C THR A 111 -3.54 -15.67 -0.03
N ILE A 112 -4.19 -14.55 0.24
CA ILE A 112 -3.79 -13.60 1.30
C ILE A 112 -3.83 -14.28 2.68
N MET A 113 -4.87 -15.08 2.96
CA MET A 113 -4.95 -15.86 4.20
C MET A 113 -3.78 -16.86 4.33
N CYS A 114 -3.39 -17.52 3.25
CA CYS A 114 -2.23 -18.41 3.25
C CYS A 114 -0.93 -17.66 3.58
N GLN A 115 -0.74 -16.49 2.99
CA GLN A 115 0.44 -15.65 3.25
C GLN A 115 0.47 -15.19 4.71
N THR A 116 -0.65 -14.71 5.24
CA THR A 116 -0.78 -14.25 6.63
C THR A 116 -0.69 -15.37 7.67
N ASN A 117 -1.08 -16.60 7.33
CA ASN A 117 -0.89 -17.76 8.21
C ASN A 117 0.54 -18.32 8.13
N ARG A 118 1.22 -18.20 6.99
CA ARG A 118 2.64 -18.56 6.86
C ARG A 118 3.53 -17.64 7.70
N SER A 119 3.19 -16.36 7.81
CA SER A 119 3.96 -15.37 8.61
C SER A 119 3.81 -15.52 10.13
N LYS A 120 2.93 -16.40 10.63
CA LYS A 120 2.63 -16.54 12.07
C LYS A 120 3.22 -17.75 12.77
N LYS A 121 4.03 -18.58 12.11
CA LYS A 121 4.73 -19.68 12.81
C LYS A 121 6.08 -19.22 13.39
N LEU A 122 6.03 -18.12 14.14
CA LEU A 122 7.09 -17.75 15.07
C LEU A 122 6.89 -18.56 16.33
N THR A 123 7.65 -19.65 16.45
CA THR A 123 7.63 -20.47 17.67
C THR A 123 8.52 -19.76 18.67
N VAL A 124 7.91 -19.07 19.64
CA VAL A 124 8.64 -18.50 20.77
C VAL A 124 8.87 -19.64 21.76
N LYS A 125 10.10 -20.17 21.79
CA LYS A 125 10.53 -21.08 22.86
C LYS A 125 10.76 -20.23 24.11
N GLY A 126 9.87 -20.36 25.07
CA GLY A 126 9.97 -19.71 26.37
C GLY A 126 9.50 -20.63 27.49
N GLY A 127 9.88 -20.29 28.71
CA GLY A 127 9.57 -21.04 29.92
C GLY A 127 9.71 -20.18 31.16
N PHE A 128 9.26 -20.71 32.29
CA PHE A 128 9.46 -20.08 33.59
C PHE A 128 10.77 -20.60 34.19
N TYR A 129 11.65 -19.69 34.60
CA TYR A 129 12.98 -19.98 35.14
C TYR A 129 13.21 -19.23 36.44
N SER A 130 13.83 -19.87 37.43
CA SER A 130 14.38 -19.17 38.60
C SER A 130 15.60 -18.32 38.21
N LYS A 131 16.06 -17.44 39.12
CA LYS A 131 17.29 -16.66 38.88
C LYS A 131 18.51 -17.60 38.72
N GLU A 132 18.50 -18.69 39.46
CA GLU A 132 19.50 -19.76 39.44
C GLU A 132 19.48 -20.51 38.11
N ASP A 133 18.30 -20.91 37.61
CA ASP A 133 18.18 -21.64 36.33
C ASP A 133 18.55 -20.75 35.14
N MET A 134 18.19 -19.46 35.17
CA MET A 134 18.65 -18.52 34.13
C MET A 134 20.18 -18.42 34.07
N ARG A 135 20.85 -18.54 35.22
CA ARG A 135 22.32 -18.55 35.29
C ARG A 135 22.89 -19.88 34.85
N ALA A 136 22.34 -20.99 35.34
CA ALA A 136 22.87 -22.34 35.14
C ALA A 136 22.53 -22.93 33.76
N GLU A 137 21.27 -22.84 33.34
CA GLU A 137 20.78 -23.45 32.10
C GLU A 137 20.88 -22.51 30.89
N LEU A 138 20.52 -21.23 31.07
CA LEU A 138 20.53 -20.25 29.96
C LEU A 138 21.85 -19.49 29.84
N GLY A 139 22.74 -19.60 30.83
CA GLY A 139 24.04 -18.92 30.84
C GLY A 139 23.94 -17.40 30.89
N TYR A 140 22.86 -16.85 31.42
CA TYR A 140 22.66 -15.39 31.46
C TYR A 140 23.49 -14.74 32.57
N SER A 141 24.05 -13.57 32.26
CA SER A 141 24.78 -12.76 33.25
C SER A 141 23.84 -12.19 34.30
N ALA A 142 24.35 -11.94 35.52
CA ALA A 142 23.56 -11.37 36.62
C ALA A 142 22.84 -10.07 36.22
N ALA A 143 23.52 -9.18 35.49
CA ALA A 143 22.92 -7.93 35.01
C ALA A 143 21.77 -8.14 34.02
N ARG A 144 21.80 -9.21 33.20
CA ARG A 144 20.72 -9.56 32.29
C ARG A 144 19.54 -10.17 33.05
N ILE A 145 19.80 -11.01 34.04
CA ILE A 145 18.79 -11.63 34.91
C ILE A 145 17.98 -10.53 35.61
N GLU A 146 18.62 -9.53 36.22
CA GLU A 146 17.91 -8.43 36.90
C GLU A 146 17.01 -7.62 35.94
N LYS A 147 17.43 -7.44 34.68
CA LYS A 147 16.58 -6.78 33.67
C LYS A 147 15.37 -7.62 33.29
N ILE A 148 15.54 -8.95 33.16
CA ILE A 148 14.44 -9.87 32.85
C ILE A 148 13.45 -9.93 34.01
N VAL A 149 13.94 -10.03 35.25
CA VAL A 149 13.15 -10.04 36.48
C VAL A 149 12.30 -8.77 36.57
N LYS A 150 12.92 -7.59 36.44
CA LYS A 150 12.21 -6.31 36.48
C LYS A 150 11.13 -6.20 35.39
N TRP A 151 11.43 -6.68 34.18
CA TRP A 151 10.46 -6.70 33.08
C TRP A 151 9.30 -7.66 33.35
N ALA A 152 9.59 -8.87 33.84
CA ALA A 152 8.58 -9.88 34.15
C ALA A 152 7.67 -9.44 35.29
N GLU A 153 8.21 -8.83 36.34
CA GLU A 153 7.44 -8.23 37.45
C GLU A 153 6.52 -7.12 36.96
N GLN A 154 7.03 -6.21 36.12
CA GLN A 154 6.24 -5.13 35.52
C GLN A 154 5.09 -5.65 34.65
N LYS A 155 5.25 -6.83 34.03
CA LYS A 155 4.25 -7.47 33.16
C LYS A 155 3.36 -8.48 33.88
N GLY A 156 3.60 -8.75 35.16
CA GLY A 156 2.88 -9.80 35.90
C GLY A 156 3.18 -11.22 35.38
N LEU A 157 4.34 -11.43 34.77
CA LEU A 157 4.79 -12.72 34.23
C LEU A 157 5.72 -13.44 35.22
N VAL A 158 5.27 -13.50 36.47
CA VAL A 158 5.98 -14.11 37.61
C VAL A 158 5.05 -15.12 38.25
N ARG A 159 5.59 -16.29 38.62
CA ARG A 159 4.86 -17.32 39.37
C ARG A 159 5.74 -17.88 40.48
N LYS A 160 5.10 -18.52 41.46
CA LYS A 160 5.81 -19.35 42.46
C LYS A 160 6.08 -20.74 41.85
N CYS A 161 7.21 -21.35 42.19
CA CYS A 161 7.49 -22.72 41.83
C CYS A 161 6.45 -23.65 42.46
N GLU A 162 6.04 -24.71 41.74
CA GLU A 162 4.98 -25.62 42.19
C GLU A 162 5.39 -26.46 43.41
N TYR A 163 6.68 -26.73 43.56
CA TYR A 163 7.22 -27.59 44.62
C TYR A 163 7.97 -26.82 45.71
N ASP A 164 8.15 -25.51 45.52
CA ASP A 164 8.86 -24.64 46.45
C ASP A 164 8.23 -23.24 46.44
N GLU A 165 7.44 -22.93 47.47
CA GLU A 165 6.71 -21.66 47.57
C GLU A 165 7.62 -20.44 47.79
N GLU A 166 8.88 -20.66 48.18
CA GLU A 166 9.87 -19.61 48.38
C GLU A 166 10.57 -19.20 47.07
N THR A 167 10.60 -20.07 46.07
CA THR A 167 11.25 -19.82 44.79
C THR A 167 10.30 -19.16 43.78
N LEU A 168 10.69 -17.97 43.29
CA LEU A 168 9.99 -17.27 42.21
C LEU A 168 10.59 -17.64 40.85
N GLU A 169 9.71 -17.99 39.92
CA GLU A 169 10.05 -18.23 38.52
C GLU A 169 9.50 -17.12 37.63
N TYR A 170 10.30 -16.71 36.66
CA TYR A 170 10.01 -15.61 35.75
C TYR A 170 9.92 -16.12 34.32
N TRP A 171 8.95 -15.62 33.54
CA TRP A 171 8.85 -16.00 32.12
C TRP A 171 10.02 -15.44 31.32
N VAL A 172 10.74 -16.32 30.62
CA VAL A 172 11.87 -15.97 29.77
C VAL A 172 11.64 -16.47 28.35
N ASN A 173 11.75 -15.58 27.37
CA ASN A 173 11.81 -15.95 25.96
C ASN A 173 13.26 -16.34 25.61
N ILE A 174 13.50 -17.63 25.41
CA ILE A 174 14.84 -18.17 25.14
C ILE A 174 15.23 -17.94 23.69
N ARG A 175 14.32 -18.24 22.77
CA ARG A 175 14.55 -18.08 21.34
C ARG A 175 13.24 -17.91 20.59
N THR A 176 13.23 -16.93 19.70
CA THR A 176 12.17 -16.77 18.70
C THR A 176 12.67 -17.45 17.43
N GLU A 177 12.19 -18.67 17.17
CA GLU A 177 12.55 -19.43 15.97
C GLU A 177 11.39 -19.37 14.97
N GLY A 178 11.67 -18.87 13.77
CA GLY A 178 10.74 -18.85 12.64
C GLY A 178 11.51 -18.50 11.37
N LEU A 179 11.10 -19.09 10.24
CA LEU A 179 11.55 -18.65 8.93
C LEU A 179 10.63 -17.50 8.53
N LEU A 180 11.07 -16.24 8.68
CA LEU A 180 10.47 -15.16 7.89
C LEU A 180 11.08 -15.26 6.49
N SER A 181 10.24 -15.46 5.47
CA SER A 181 10.72 -15.31 4.11
C SER A 181 11.04 -13.83 3.84
N LYS A 182 11.90 -13.56 2.86
CA LYS A 182 12.21 -12.19 2.46
C LYS A 182 10.94 -11.46 1.97
N GLU A 183 9.99 -12.18 1.38
CA GLU A 183 8.70 -11.63 0.95
C GLU A 183 7.80 -11.21 2.13
N ASP A 184 7.92 -11.88 3.29
CA ASP A 184 7.14 -11.54 4.49
C ASP A 184 7.57 -10.19 5.11
N ILE A 185 8.85 -9.84 4.99
CA ILE A 185 9.40 -8.56 5.47
C ILE A 185 8.91 -7.41 4.57
N GLU A 186 8.84 -7.65 3.26
CA GLU A 186 8.43 -6.65 2.26
C GLU A 186 6.90 -6.40 2.27
N SER A 187 6.10 -7.41 2.62
CA SER A 187 4.63 -7.30 2.70
C SER A 187 4.13 -6.63 3.98
N LEU A 188 4.81 -6.81 5.13
CA LEU A 188 4.50 -6.10 6.38
C LEU A 188 4.65 -4.59 6.28
N THR A 189 5.44 -4.09 5.32
CA THR A 189 5.57 -2.66 5.03
C THR A 189 4.46 -2.08 4.15
N HIS A 190 3.60 -2.91 3.55
CA HIS A 190 2.71 -2.48 2.47
C HIS A 190 1.21 -2.37 2.82
N GLU A 191 0.74 -2.91 3.95
CA GLU A 191 -0.70 -2.87 4.28
C GLU A 191 -1.12 -1.57 5.01
N LYS A 192 -1.46 -0.55 4.20
CA LYS A 192 -2.49 0.43 4.53
C LYS A 192 -3.15 0.91 3.23
N LYS A 193 -4.35 0.44 2.91
CA LYS A 193 -5.35 1.23 2.16
C LYS A 193 -6.77 0.68 2.32
N TYR A 194 -7.71 1.62 2.30
CA TYR A 194 -9.16 1.50 2.45
C TYR A 194 -9.85 1.23 1.10
N GLU A 195 -11.07 0.69 1.17
CA GLU A 195 -12.02 0.43 0.08
C GLU A 195 -12.92 1.65 -0.21
N GLY A 196 -13.32 1.82 -1.48
CA GLY A 196 -14.41 2.72 -1.91
C GLY A 196 -14.84 2.46 -3.37
N THR A 197 -16.15 2.37 -3.63
CA THR A 197 -16.78 1.82 -4.85
C THR A 197 -17.70 2.80 -5.60
N GLY A 198 -17.76 2.68 -6.94
CA GLY A 198 -18.90 3.02 -7.84
C GLY A 198 -18.72 4.29 -8.70
N GLY A 199 -19.20 4.44 -9.94
CA GLY A 199 -20.09 3.69 -10.85
C GLY A 199 -20.38 4.51 -12.14
N ASP A 200 -21.11 3.95 -13.11
CA ASP A 200 -21.03 4.14 -14.59
C ASP A 200 -21.64 5.39 -15.30
N GLU A 201 -21.08 5.60 -16.51
CA GLU A 201 -21.38 6.33 -17.78
C GLU A 201 -22.71 7.07 -18.06
N LEU A 202 -22.61 8.25 -18.73
CA LEU A 202 -23.37 8.64 -19.96
C LEU A 202 -22.91 10.02 -20.56
N CYS A 203 -22.93 10.12 -21.90
CA CYS A 203 -22.38 11.20 -22.77
C CYS A 203 -23.04 12.59 -22.72
N PHE A 204 -22.32 13.68 -23.06
CA PHE A 204 -22.55 14.56 -24.24
C PHE A 204 -21.70 15.88 -24.32
N GLN A 205 -21.16 16.15 -25.53
CA GLN A 205 -20.83 17.39 -26.29
C GLN A 205 -20.18 18.66 -25.66
N PRO A 206 -19.00 19.11 -26.16
CA PRO A 206 -18.33 20.33 -25.68
C PRO A 206 -18.34 21.50 -26.70
N ARG A 207 -18.41 22.74 -26.16
CA ARG A 207 -17.84 23.95 -26.78
C ARG A 207 -17.56 25.03 -25.72
N VAL A 208 -16.29 25.26 -25.36
CA VAL A 208 -15.82 26.58 -24.88
C VAL A 208 -14.36 26.80 -25.34
N HIS A 209 -14.03 28.04 -25.72
CA HIS A 209 -12.70 28.47 -26.19
C HIS A 209 -11.77 28.86 -25.04
N VAL A 210 -10.47 28.55 -25.18
CA VAL A 210 -9.41 28.77 -24.17
C VAL A 210 -8.30 29.62 -24.77
N ASN A 211 -7.89 30.72 -24.12
CA ASN A 211 -6.62 31.41 -24.38
C ASN A 211 -6.14 32.19 -23.13
N GLY A 212 -4.90 31.93 -22.69
CA GLY A 212 -4.15 32.72 -21.70
C GLY A 212 -3.61 31.92 -20.51
N PHE A 213 -2.36 31.40 -20.57
CA PHE A 213 -1.70 30.73 -19.44
C PHE A 213 -0.16 30.81 -19.52
N ASP A 214 0.52 31.14 -18.40
CA ASP A 214 1.99 31.16 -18.22
C ASP A 214 2.39 30.58 -16.84
N PHE A 215 3.60 30.00 -16.69
CA PHE A 215 3.97 28.98 -15.68
C PHE A 215 5.28 29.23 -14.88
N THR A 216 5.67 30.48 -14.61
CA THR A 216 7.06 30.79 -14.20
C THR A 216 7.36 31.02 -12.70
N GLY A 217 6.57 30.56 -11.72
CA GLY A 217 6.89 30.84 -10.30
C GLY A 217 6.56 29.74 -9.29
N ASP A 218 7.59 29.06 -8.78
CA ASP A 218 7.58 28.19 -7.58
C ASP A 218 8.83 28.50 -6.72
N GLU A 219 8.64 28.84 -5.43
CA GLU A 219 9.66 28.78 -4.37
C GLU A 219 9.19 27.88 -3.22
N ASP A 220 10.17 27.29 -2.52
CA ASP A 220 10.09 26.25 -1.49
C ASP A 220 9.34 26.68 -0.21
N MET A 221 8.46 25.80 0.29
CA MET A 221 7.84 25.91 1.62
C MET A 221 8.02 24.60 2.39
N LEU A 222 8.75 24.68 3.50
CA LEU A 222 8.97 23.60 4.47
C LEU A 222 7.84 23.55 5.50
N ASN A 223 7.31 22.36 5.74
CA ASN A 223 6.24 22.08 6.71
C ASN A 223 6.72 22.19 8.17
N ILE A 224 5.99 22.97 8.99
CA ILE A 224 6.11 23.01 10.45
C ILE A 224 5.20 21.91 11.03
N GLY A 225 5.79 20.96 11.76
CA GLY A 225 5.14 19.72 12.19
C GLY A 225 4.47 19.74 13.58
N ASP A 226 3.42 18.91 13.68
CA ASP A 226 2.59 18.54 14.82
C ASP A 226 3.36 18.01 16.07
N GLY A 227 2.94 18.46 17.26
CA GLY A 227 3.53 18.12 18.57
C GLY A 227 3.38 16.65 18.99
N SER A 228 2.45 15.88 18.38
CA SER A 228 2.37 14.44 18.64
C SER A 228 3.61 13.68 18.15
N LYS A 229 4.32 14.22 17.14
CA LYS A 229 5.55 13.64 16.61
C LYS A 229 6.73 13.84 17.56
N VAL A 230 6.72 14.89 18.39
CA VAL A 230 7.85 15.22 19.27
C VAL A 230 8.04 14.15 20.35
N SER A 231 6.97 13.64 20.96
CA SER A 231 7.09 12.57 21.97
C SER A 231 7.56 11.25 21.36
N VAL A 232 7.11 10.92 20.14
CA VAL A 232 7.54 9.69 19.45
C VAL A 232 8.99 9.81 19.00
N LEU A 233 9.39 10.97 18.45
CA LEU A 233 10.77 11.26 18.07
C LEU A 233 11.70 11.26 19.28
N LEU A 234 11.26 11.79 20.44
CA LEU A 234 12.05 11.76 21.68
C LEU A 234 12.26 10.32 22.17
N ASP A 235 11.23 9.47 22.10
CA ASP A 235 11.34 8.05 22.47
C ASP A 235 12.24 7.25 21.54
N GLU A 236 12.18 7.53 20.23
CA GLU A 236 13.09 6.98 19.24
C GLU A 236 14.52 7.44 19.49
N HIS A 237 14.75 8.73 19.67
CA HIS A 237 16.07 9.28 19.99
C HIS A 237 16.66 8.73 21.29
N LEU A 238 15.87 8.63 22.36
CA LEU A 238 16.30 8.01 23.61
C LEU A 238 16.74 6.55 23.39
N THR A 239 16.01 5.81 22.54
CA THR A 239 16.34 4.43 22.17
C THR A 239 17.63 4.33 21.35
N HIS A 240 17.83 5.22 20.38
CA HIS A 240 19.03 5.26 19.54
C HIS A 240 20.27 5.64 20.35
N THR A 241 20.18 6.67 21.19
CA THR A 241 21.26 7.11 22.09
C THR A 241 21.67 5.99 23.05
N LEU A 242 20.71 5.27 23.62
CA LEU A 242 20.99 4.13 24.50
C LEU A 242 21.68 2.98 23.76
N LYS A 243 21.27 2.68 22.53
CA LYS A 243 21.93 1.66 21.70
C LYS A 243 23.36 2.06 21.34
N ALA A 244 23.58 3.31 20.97
CA ALA A 244 24.91 3.84 20.66
C ALA A 244 25.84 3.77 21.89
N LYS A 245 25.36 4.22 23.06
CA LYS A 245 26.06 4.10 24.35
C LYS A 245 26.49 2.66 24.63
N ASN A 246 25.55 1.71 24.58
CA ASN A 246 25.84 0.31 24.89
C ASN A 246 26.82 -0.33 23.88
N SER A 247 26.70 0.01 22.60
CA SER A 247 27.64 -0.45 21.56
C SER A 247 29.04 0.09 21.79
N LEU A 248 29.17 1.39 22.10
CA LEU A 248 30.44 2.04 22.39
C LEU A 248 31.09 1.47 23.66
N SER A 249 30.31 1.21 24.72
CA SER A 249 30.79 0.54 25.93
C SER A 249 31.37 -0.84 25.61
N SER A 250 30.62 -1.67 24.87
CA SER A 250 31.10 -3.02 24.50
C SER A 250 32.36 -2.96 23.62
N PHE A 251 32.47 -1.95 22.75
CA PHE A 251 33.65 -1.73 21.93
C PHE A 251 34.86 -1.30 22.77
N LEU A 252 34.68 -0.38 23.71
CA LEU A 252 35.71 0.03 24.66
C LEU A 252 36.25 -1.15 25.47
N ASP A 253 35.39 -2.05 25.93
CA ASP A 253 35.82 -3.25 26.67
C ASP A 253 36.68 -4.19 25.81
N LYS A 254 36.32 -4.35 24.53
CA LYS A 254 37.12 -5.11 23.56
C LYS A 254 38.47 -4.46 23.32
N LEU A 255 38.52 -3.13 23.18
CA LEU A 255 39.77 -2.39 23.00
C LEU A 255 40.68 -2.47 24.22
N ARG A 256 40.13 -2.37 25.43
CA ARG A 256 40.90 -2.55 26.67
C ARG A 256 41.49 -3.95 26.78
N THR A 257 40.72 -4.96 26.40
CA THR A 257 41.16 -6.36 26.41
C THR A 257 42.26 -6.60 25.38
N ALA A 258 42.11 -6.05 24.16
CA ALA A 258 43.06 -6.22 23.07
C ALA A 258 44.34 -5.37 23.24
N GLY A 259 44.22 -4.18 23.82
CA GLY A 259 45.33 -3.24 24.03
C GLY A 259 46.04 -3.38 25.37
N ALA A 260 45.75 -4.43 26.14
CA ALA A 260 46.37 -4.66 27.45
C ALA A 260 47.90 -4.83 27.30
N GLY A 261 48.66 -3.78 27.65
CA GLY A 261 50.11 -3.76 27.60
C GLY A 261 50.73 -2.92 26.47
N ASP A 262 49.93 -2.35 25.55
CA ASP A 262 50.44 -1.44 24.51
C ASP A 262 50.26 0.04 24.94
N PRO A 263 51.35 0.77 25.25
CA PRO A 263 51.26 2.18 25.65
C PRO A 263 50.70 3.09 24.55
N ASN A 264 50.79 2.69 23.27
CA ASN A 264 50.29 3.48 22.14
C ASN A 264 48.76 3.45 22.01
N CYS A 265 48.08 2.48 22.62
CA CYS A 265 46.62 2.38 22.59
C CYS A 265 45.93 3.30 23.62
N SER A 266 46.67 3.87 24.58
CA SER A 266 46.07 4.65 25.68
C SER A 266 45.35 5.93 25.21
N GLY A 267 45.94 6.69 24.28
CA GLY A 267 45.39 7.96 23.80
C GLY A 267 44.04 7.81 23.06
N PRO A 268 43.92 6.92 22.06
CA PRO A 268 42.65 6.68 21.37
C PRO A 268 41.55 6.12 22.29
N ILE A 269 41.89 5.25 23.25
CA ILE A 269 40.94 4.71 24.22
C ILE A 269 40.38 5.83 25.10
N GLN A 270 41.23 6.72 25.61
CA GLN A 270 40.78 7.88 26.41
C GLN A 270 39.80 8.79 25.65
N LYS A 271 40.02 9.01 24.35
CA LYS A 271 39.09 9.79 23.51
C LYS A 271 37.73 9.10 23.37
N LEU A 272 37.72 7.79 23.19
CA LEU A 272 36.47 7.02 23.10
C LEU A 272 35.74 6.95 24.45
N GLU A 273 36.46 6.92 25.56
CA GLU A 273 35.89 7.00 26.91
C GLU A 273 35.25 8.36 27.18
N ALA A 274 35.88 9.46 26.73
CA ALA A 274 35.29 10.80 26.79
C ALA A 274 33.99 10.87 25.98
N MET A 275 33.98 10.34 24.75
CA MET A 275 32.78 10.27 23.92
C MET A 275 31.67 9.40 24.55
N HIS A 276 32.03 8.28 25.19
CA HIS A 276 31.07 7.47 25.93
C HIS A 276 30.41 8.24 27.07
N LYS A 277 31.19 9.05 27.80
CA LYS A 277 30.69 9.91 28.87
C LYS A 277 29.77 11.01 28.34
N GLU A 278 30.05 11.59 27.18
CA GLU A 278 29.16 12.54 26.50
C GLU A 278 27.82 11.89 26.12
N PHE A 279 27.85 10.67 25.54
CA PHE A 279 26.62 9.92 25.23
C PHE A 279 25.80 9.58 26.47
N GLU A 280 26.46 9.30 27.59
CA GLU A 280 25.81 9.05 28.86
C GLU A 280 25.14 10.32 29.41
N GLN A 281 25.83 11.45 29.40
CA GLN A 281 25.26 12.73 29.80
C GLN A 281 24.04 13.10 28.94
N VAL A 282 24.16 12.99 27.62
CA VAL A 282 23.08 13.29 26.67
C VAL A 282 21.86 12.37 26.87
N TYR A 283 22.08 11.11 27.24
CA TYR A 283 21.00 10.19 27.58
C TYR A 283 20.28 10.61 28.88
N GLU A 284 21.02 10.94 29.94
CA GLU A 284 20.44 11.38 31.21
C GLU A 284 19.66 12.69 31.03
N GLU A 285 20.21 13.68 30.31
CA GLU A 285 19.52 14.94 30.01
C GLU A 285 18.20 14.72 29.24
N MET A 286 18.18 13.81 28.26
CA MET A 286 16.94 13.46 27.55
C MET A 286 15.97 12.65 28.42
N ALA A 287 16.46 11.79 29.30
CA ALA A 287 15.65 11.02 30.23
C ALA A 287 15.00 11.91 31.30
N ASP A 288 15.74 12.89 31.81
CA ASP A 288 15.27 13.91 32.73
C ASP A 288 14.25 14.82 32.05
N ALA A 289 14.52 15.32 30.84
CA ALA A 289 13.54 16.09 30.07
C ALA A 289 12.23 15.31 29.83
N LYS A 290 12.33 13.99 29.59
CA LYS A 290 11.18 13.10 29.46
C LYS A 290 10.46 12.86 30.79
N ALA A 291 11.18 12.80 31.91
CA ALA A 291 10.61 12.63 33.24
C ALA A 291 9.93 13.92 33.76
N GLU A 292 10.55 15.07 33.53
CA GLU A 292 10.00 16.41 33.79
C GLU A 292 8.76 16.67 32.93
N GLY A 293 8.78 16.21 31.66
CA GLY A 293 7.62 16.19 30.78
C GLY A 293 6.45 15.33 31.28
N LYS A 294 6.66 14.46 32.28
CA LYS A 294 5.60 13.65 32.92
C LYS A 294 5.09 14.19 34.26
N ILE A 295 5.77 15.14 34.90
CA ILE A 295 5.39 15.64 36.24
C ILE A 295 4.80 17.07 36.20
N ASN A 296 4.80 17.73 35.06
CA ASN A 296 4.12 19.01 34.96
C ASN A 296 2.64 18.87 34.60
N LYS A 297 1.79 19.16 35.60
CA LYS A 297 0.40 19.66 35.49
C LYS A 297 0.26 20.93 34.63
N PHE A 298 1.23 21.23 33.77
CA PHE A 298 1.00 22.11 32.65
C PHE A 298 0.16 21.29 31.68
N SER A 299 -1.16 21.52 31.72
CA SER A 299 -1.92 21.42 30.48
C SER A 299 -1.47 22.65 29.69
N PRO A 300 -0.48 22.56 28.77
CA PRO A 300 -0.04 23.73 28.05
C PRO A 300 -1.24 24.42 27.41
N ALA A 301 -1.21 25.75 27.33
CA ALA A 301 -2.37 26.53 26.90
C ALA A 301 -2.92 26.07 25.52
N TRP A 302 -2.06 25.50 24.65
CA TRP A 302 -2.48 24.91 23.39
C TRP A 302 -3.37 23.67 23.51
N ILE A 303 -3.39 22.94 24.64
CA ILE A 303 -4.37 21.86 24.86
C ILE A 303 -5.79 22.43 24.88
N GLN A 304 -5.98 23.67 25.35
CA GLN A 304 -7.26 24.37 25.25
C GLN A 304 -7.60 24.77 23.81
N THR A 305 -6.65 24.71 22.87
CA THR A 305 -6.88 24.96 21.44
C THR A 305 -6.95 23.66 20.63
N GLN A 306 -7.11 22.50 21.28
CA GLN A 306 -7.24 21.21 20.62
C GLN A 306 -8.67 20.64 20.72
N ARG A 307 -9.02 19.78 19.75
CA ARG A 307 -10.28 19.04 19.66
C ARG A 307 -11.49 19.98 19.70
N HIS A 308 -12.47 19.69 20.56
CA HIS A 308 -13.73 20.42 20.70
C HIS A 308 -13.56 21.87 21.18
N ASN A 309 -12.39 22.23 21.72
CA ASN A 309 -12.10 23.59 22.18
C ASN A 309 -11.42 24.44 21.11
N ASN A 310 -10.99 23.85 19.98
CA ASN A 310 -10.53 24.63 18.85
C ASN A 310 -11.76 25.28 18.21
N GLN A 311 -11.87 26.61 18.29
CA GLN A 311 -12.90 27.31 17.55
C GLN A 311 -12.72 26.97 16.08
N VAL A 312 -13.78 26.48 15.46
CA VAL A 312 -13.75 26.21 14.03
C VAL A 312 -13.52 27.54 13.30
N PRO A 313 -12.62 27.59 12.31
CA PRO A 313 -12.22 28.84 11.68
C PRO A 313 -13.26 29.39 10.69
N TRP A 314 -14.42 28.75 10.60
CA TRP A 314 -15.50 29.13 9.73
C TRP A 314 -16.73 29.50 10.55
N GLU A 315 -17.49 30.46 10.03
CA GLU A 315 -18.85 30.75 10.47
C GLU A 315 -19.81 29.73 9.81
N ASP A 316 -20.96 29.47 10.43
CA ASP A 316 -22.01 28.58 9.92
C ASP A 316 -21.59 27.11 9.65
N ASN A 317 -22.33 26.40 8.78
CA ASN A 317 -22.16 24.97 8.43
C ASN A 317 -20.91 24.68 7.56
N GLY A 318 -19.71 25.09 7.96
CA GLY A 318 -18.45 24.68 7.30
C GLY A 318 -17.79 25.70 6.37
N GLY A 319 -18.26 26.95 6.32
CA GLY A 319 -17.72 27.99 5.42
C GLY A 319 -18.21 27.87 3.97
N PRO A 320 -17.78 28.78 3.06
CA PRO A 320 -18.35 28.92 1.72
C PRO A 320 -18.05 27.76 0.77
N LEU A 321 -17.03 26.94 1.07
CA LEU A 321 -16.64 25.82 0.22
C LEU A 321 -17.50 24.57 0.47
N LEU A 322 -17.84 24.30 1.73
CA LEU A 322 -18.43 23.04 2.18
C LEU A 322 -19.81 22.73 1.56
N PRO A 323 -20.71 23.71 1.29
CA PRO A 323 -21.98 23.46 0.59
C PRO A 323 -21.83 22.89 -0.81
N TYR A 324 -20.65 23.01 -1.41
CA TYR A 324 -20.34 22.54 -2.76
C TYR A 324 -19.53 21.24 -2.77
N MET A 325 -19.22 20.69 -1.59
CA MET A 325 -18.43 19.47 -1.44
C MET A 325 -19.34 18.30 -1.08
N LEU A 326 -18.95 17.10 -1.50
CA LEU A 326 -19.62 15.85 -1.12
C LEU A 326 -19.26 15.51 0.32
N VAL A 327 -19.95 16.13 1.28
CA VAL A 327 -19.85 15.82 2.70
C VAL A 327 -21.01 14.91 3.08
N ASP A 328 -20.72 13.84 3.80
CA ASP A 328 -21.77 12.99 4.39
C ASP A 328 -22.59 13.85 5.36
N ALA A 329 -23.91 13.90 5.17
CA ALA A 329 -24.81 14.69 6.00
C ALA A 329 -24.82 14.22 7.47
N ASP A 330 -24.44 12.96 7.71
CA ASP A 330 -24.33 12.38 9.06
C ASP A 330 -22.96 12.66 9.72
N ASP A 331 -21.98 13.19 8.97
CA ASP A 331 -20.65 13.54 9.52
C ASP A 331 -20.55 15.03 9.90
N THR A 332 -19.63 15.33 10.80
CA THR A 332 -19.34 16.73 11.16
C THR A 332 -18.62 17.42 10.00
N PRO A 333 -18.92 18.71 9.68
CA PRO A 333 -18.18 19.47 8.67
C PRO A 333 -16.66 19.42 8.85
N SER A 334 -16.20 19.34 10.11
CA SER A 334 -14.79 19.21 10.46
C SER A 334 -14.12 17.92 9.96
N ALA A 335 -14.89 16.85 9.73
CA ALA A 335 -14.36 15.58 9.26
C ALA A 335 -13.89 15.64 7.81
N TRP A 336 -14.51 16.47 6.96
CA TRP A 336 -14.04 16.72 5.61
C TRP A 336 -12.60 17.25 5.61
N PHE A 337 -12.30 18.20 6.51
CA PHE A 337 -10.95 18.78 6.66
C PHE A 337 -9.95 17.87 7.39
N LYS A 338 -10.36 16.72 7.93
CA LYS A 338 -9.42 15.75 8.52
C LYS A 338 -8.55 15.10 7.45
N ALA A 339 -9.11 14.93 6.26
CA ALA A 339 -8.35 14.42 5.13
C ALA A 339 -7.43 15.54 4.63
N ASP A 340 -6.12 15.27 4.63
CA ASP A 340 -5.15 16.18 4.04
C ASP A 340 -5.40 16.24 2.53
N LEU A 341 -6.02 17.34 2.08
CA LEU A 341 -6.40 17.57 0.68
C LEU A 341 -5.22 17.34 -0.28
N PHE A 342 -4.02 17.77 0.10
CA PHE A 342 -2.84 17.64 -0.73
C PHE A 342 -2.38 16.19 -0.81
N HIS A 343 -2.42 15.45 0.30
CA HIS A 343 -2.13 14.01 0.26
C HIS A 343 -3.18 13.22 -0.53
N VAL A 344 -4.47 13.53 -0.36
CA VAL A 344 -5.56 12.89 -1.10
C VAL A 344 -5.43 13.15 -2.60
N PHE A 345 -5.12 14.39 -2.99
CA PHE A 345 -4.91 14.74 -4.38
C PHE A 345 -3.64 14.09 -4.93
N HIS A 346 -2.49 14.31 -4.30
CA HIS A 346 -1.22 13.89 -4.86
C HIS A 346 -0.97 12.37 -4.77
N ALA A 347 -1.56 11.65 -3.81
CA ALA A 347 -1.39 10.20 -3.60
C ALA A 347 -2.66 9.37 -3.91
N GLY A 348 -3.67 10.03 -4.47
CA GLY A 348 -4.96 9.46 -4.80
C GLY A 348 -5.48 10.04 -6.10
N VAL A 349 -6.55 10.83 -6.04
CA VAL A 349 -7.32 11.20 -7.24
C VAL A 349 -6.49 11.90 -8.32
N GLY A 350 -5.53 12.76 -7.98
CA GLY A 350 -4.66 13.41 -8.96
C GLY A 350 -3.67 12.46 -9.61
N GLN A 351 -3.18 11.47 -8.85
CA GLN A 351 -2.30 10.42 -9.35
C GLN A 351 -3.05 9.49 -10.33
N ASP A 352 -4.25 9.05 -9.96
CA ASP A 352 -5.09 8.19 -10.78
C ASP A 352 -5.59 8.91 -12.04
N PHE A 353 -6.06 10.15 -11.90
CA PHE A 353 -6.47 10.99 -13.03
C PHE A 353 -5.34 11.15 -14.03
N THR A 354 -4.15 11.55 -13.58
CA THR A 354 -3.02 11.81 -14.51
C THR A 354 -2.54 10.52 -15.20
N ALA A 355 -2.49 9.39 -14.50
CA ALA A 355 -2.13 8.11 -15.10
C ALA A 355 -3.13 7.68 -16.19
N SER A 356 -4.42 7.79 -15.91
CA SER A 356 -5.50 7.46 -16.84
C SER A 356 -5.56 8.40 -18.04
N ALA A 357 -5.50 9.71 -17.78
CA ALA A 357 -5.48 10.74 -18.80
C ALA A 357 -4.31 10.54 -19.77
N ILE A 358 -3.09 10.39 -19.25
CA ILE A 358 -1.90 10.16 -20.08
C ILE A 358 -2.03 8.88 -20.89
N THR A 359 -2.50 7.79 -20.28
CA THR A 359 -2.67 6.51 -20.96
C THR A 359 -3.67 6.60 -22.11
N TYR A 360 -4.78 7.29 -21.90
CA TYR A 360 -5.78 7.54 -22.94
C TYR A 360 -5.21 8.43 -24.05
N SER A 361 -4.64 9.57 -23.68
CA SER A 361 -4.09 10.56 -24.61
C SER A 361 -2.97 10.00 -25.47
N MET A 362 -2.02 9.26 -24.89
CA MET A 362 -0.89 8.73 -25.67
C MET A 362 -1.35 7.72 -26.74
N ARG A 363 -2.35 6.89 -26.45
CA ARG A 363 -2.86 5.90 -27.41
C ARG A 363 -3.55 6.54 -28.59
N LEU A 364 -4.32 7.61 -28.37
CA LEU A 364 -5.00 8.33 -29.44
C LEU A 364 -4.08 9.26 -30.25
N LEU A 365 -3.14 9.92 -29.57
CA LEU A 365 -2.26 10.90 -30.21
C LEU A 365 -1.12 10.24 -30.98
N PHE A 366 -0.46 9.22 -30.42
CA PHE A 366 0.63 8.54 -31.11
C PHE A 366 0.16 7.41 -32.03
N ASN A 367 -0.76 6.56 -31.56
CA ASN A 367 -1.33 5.44 -32.31
C ASN A 367 -0.29 4.58 -33.07
N ARG A 368 0.83 4.21 -32.42
CA ARG A 368 1.95 3.45 -33.02
C ARG A 368 1.71 1.93 -33.04
N GLY A 369 0.46 1.50 -32.87
CA GLY A 369 0.04 0.10 -32.96
C GLY A 369 0.38 -0.74 -31.71
N GLY A 370 0.59 -0.12 -30.55
CA GLY A 370 0.77 -0.84 -29.29
C GLY A 370 1.23 0.05 -28.14
N PHE A 371 0.78 -0.29 -26.92
CA PHE A 371 1.03 0.49 -25.71
C PHE A 371 2.52 0.80 -25.47
N GLU A 372 3.41 -0.19 -25.60
CA GLU A 372 4.85 0.02 -25.38
C GLU A 372 5.47 1.01 -26.36
N ARG A 373 5.01 1.02 -27.61
CA ARG A 373 5.51 1.95 -28.64
C ARG A 373 5.01 3.38 -28.39
N ASP A 374 3.76 3.51 -27.95
CA ASP A 374 3.18 4.79 -27.55
C ASP A 374 3.85 5.32 -26.28
N LEU A 375 4.17 4.45 -25.32
CA LEU A 375 4.87 4.80 -24.08
C LEU A 375 6.31 5.26 -24.33
N VAL A 376 7.02 4.65 -25.29
CA VAL A 376 8.34 5.14 -25.72
C VAL A 376 8.24 6.55 -26.30
N ALA A 377 7.27 6.79 -27.20
CA ALA A 377 7.03 8.12 -27.77
C ALA A 377 6.67 9.15 -26.69
N LEU A 378 5.84 8.78 -25.72
CA LEU A 378 5.47 9.62 -24.60
C LEU A 378 6.69 10.03 -23.78
N ASN A 379 7.58 9.07 -23.47
CA ASN A 379 8.78 9.35 -22.68
C ASN A 379 9.78 10.25 -23.43
N GLU A 380 9.83 10.20 -24.77
CA GLU A 380 10.59 11.16 -25.57
C GLU A 380 10.07 12.59 -25.37
N VAL A 381 8.74 12.79 -25.44
CA VAL A 381 8.11 14.10 -25.19
C VAL A 381 8.29 14.55 -23.73
N LEU A 382 8.21 13.62 -22.77
CA LEU A 382 8.45 13.87 -21.35
C LEU A 382 9.89 14.32 -21.08
N ALA A 383 10.88 13.71 -21.73
CA ALA A 383 12.27 14.13 -21.60
C ALA A 383 12.48 15.57 -22.12
N THR A 384 11.84 15.94 -23.23
CA THR A 384 11.84 17.32 -23.74
C THR A 384 11.17 18.28 -22.77
N PHE A 385 10.03 17.91 -22.18
CA PHE A 385 9.35 18.68 -21.14
C PHE A 385 10.25 18.93 -19.92
N MET A 386 10.83 17.87 -19.35
CA MET A 386 11.70 17.96 -18.17
C MET A 386 12.91 18.87 -18.43
N THR A 387 13.51 18.76 -19.62
CA THR A 387 14.65 19.58 -20.01
C THR A 387 14.27 21.05 -20.18
N SER A 388 13.19 21.33 -20.91
CA SER A 388 12.74 22.71 -21.19
C SER A 388 12.25 23.46 -19.96
N HIS A 389 11.54 22.77 -19.06
CA HIS A 389 10.94 23.37 -17.86
C HIS A 389 11.80 23.21 -16.60
N ARG A 390 12.97 22.59 -16.72
CA ARG A 390 13.89 22.28 -15.60
C ARG A 390 13.19 21.54 -14.46
N LYS A 391 12.27 20.64 -14.79
CA LYS A 391 11.56 19.79 -13.83
C LYS A 391 12.24 18.42 -13.77
N ARG A 392 12.02 17.69 -12.67
CA ARG A 392 12.56 16.34 -12.46
C ARG A 392 11.49 15.44 -11.86
N LEU A 393 11.37 14.23 -12.39
CA LEU A 393 10.61 13.15 -11.78
C LEU A 393 11.52 12.30 -10.88
N HIS A 394 11.02 11.91 -9.71
CA HIS A 394 11.72 10.98 -8.85
C HIS A 394 11.76 9.57 -9.45
N CYS A 395 10.70 9.16 -10.17
CA CYS A 395 10.68 7.90 -10.91
C CYS A 395 11.53 7.89 -12.20
N GLY A 396 12.06 9.04 -12.62
CA GLY A 396 12.89 9.19 -13.83
C GLY A 396 12.10 9.19 -15.13
N PHE A 397 11.42 8.09 -15.45
CA PHE A 397 10.57 7.93 -16.64
C PHE A 397 9.27 7.18 -16.30
N LEU A 398 8.28 7.24 -17.17
CA LEU A 398 7.01 6.54 -16.99
C LEU A 398 7.12 5.11 -17.54
N THR A 399 6.67 4.14 -16.75
CA THR A 399 6.59 2.72 -17.15
C THR A 399 5.14 2.27 -17.17
N LYS A 400 4.87 1.13 -17.81
CA LYS A 400 3.56 0.46 -17.76
C LYS A 400 3.07 0.27 -16.32
N ASP A 401 3.96 -0.18 -15.44
CA ASP A 401 3.66 -0.41 -14.01
C ASP A 401 3.39 0.89 -13.26
N LEU A 402 4.15 1.97 -13.53
CA LEU A 402 3.94 3.26 -12.88
C LEU A 402 2.63 3.93 -13.30
N LEU A 403 2.16 3.66 -14.52
CA LEU A 403 0.84 4.09 -14.98
C LEU A 403 -0.29 3.16 -14.50
N GLY A 404 0.03 2.05 -13.83
CA GLY A 404 -0.93 1.03 -13.43
C GLY A 404 -1.70 0.41 -14.59
N TYR A 405 -1.16 0.48 -15.80
CA TYR A 405 -1.85 -0.05 -16.97
C TYR A 405 -1.68 -1.57 -17.05
N ALA A 406 -2.67 -2.33 -16.59
CA ALA A 406 -2.66 -3.78 -16.70
C ALA A 406 -3.18 -4.25 -18.07
N SER A 407 -4.39 -3.78 -18.43
CA SER A 407 -5.12 -4.20 -19.64
C SER A 407 -5.99 -3.07 -20.18
N THR A 408 -6.58 -3.27 -21.37
CA THR A 408 -7.53 -2.30 -21.96
C THR A 408 -8.89 -2.27 -21.24
N ARG A 409 -9.11 -3.16 -20.27
CA ARG A 409 -10.37 -3.31 -19.54
C ARG A 409 -10.31 -2.75 -18.12
N GLU A 410 -9.12 -2.34 -17.69
CA GLU A 410 -8.86 -1.85 -16.36
C GLU A 410 -8.49 -0.37 -16.42
N PHE A 411 -8.94 0.36 -15.40
CA PHE A 411 -8.63 1.77 -15.25
C PHE A 411 -7.15 1.93 -14.80
N PRO A 412 -6.33 2.74 -15.50
CA PRO A 412 -4.97 3.00 -15.07
C PRO A 412 -4.92 3.75 -13.72
N GLU A 413 -4.25 3.15 -12.73
CA GLU A 413 -4.02 3.72 -11.39
C GLU A 413 -2.54 4.07 -11.21
N GLY A 414 -2.22 5.33 -10.93
CA GLY A 414 -0.82 5.74 -10.84
C GLY A 414 -0.11 5.08 -9.64
N LYS A 415 1.12 4.60 -9.82
CA LYS A 415 1.88 3.85 -8.79
C LYS A 415 3.24 4.45 -8.42
N TRP A 416 3.50 5.71 -8.76
CA TRP A 416 4.74 6.36 -8.34
C TRP A 416 4.77 6.62 -6.83
N SER A 417 5.94 6.43 -6.22
CA SER A 417 6.10 6.41 -4.76
C SER A 417 6.22 7.79 -4.12
N LYS A 418 6.43 8.84 -4.92
CA LYS A 418 6.59 10.21 -4.45
C LYS A 418 5.43 11.06 -4.95
N ASN A 419 4.59 11.49 -4.01
CA ASN A 419 3.41 12.33 -4.26
C ASN A 419 3.73 13.61 -5.06
N SER A 420 4.96 14.15 -4.91
CA SER A 420 5.44 15.30 -5.68
C SER A 420 5.50 15.04 -7.19
N ASP A 421 5.69 13.79 -7.63
CA ASP A 421 5.69 13.44 -9.06
C ASP A 421 4.32 13.74 -9.69
N THR A 422 3.21 13.60 -8.96
CA THR A 422 1.86 13.91 -9.47
C THR A 422 1.74 15.34 -9.97
N ALA A 423 2.36 16.31 -9.27
CA ALA A 423 2.34 17.71 -9.70
C ALA A 423 3.07 17.91 -11.03
N VAL A 424 4.23 17.25 -11.19
CA VAL A 424 5.06 17.31 -12.40
C VAL A 424 4.37 16.59 -13.56
N VAL A 425 3.76 15.43 -13.31
CA VAL A 425 3.02 14.66 -14.31
C VAL A 425 1.76 15.41 -14.76
N MET A 426 1.06 16.11 -13.85
CA MET A 426 -0.06 16.97 -14.22
C MET A 426 0.37 18.14 -15.13
N GLN A 427 1.50 18.79 -14.81
CA GLN A 427 2.05 19.85 -15.67
C GLN A 427 2.46 19.29 -17.06
N PHE A 428 3.07 18.10 -17.07
CA PHE A 428 3.43 17.40 -18.29
C PHE A 428 2.19 17.06 -19.14
N LEU A 429 1.10 16.58 -18.54
CA LEU A 429 -0.14 16.28 -19.24
C LEU A 429 -0.70 17.51 -19.99
N VAL A 430 -0.71 18.67 -19.34
CA VAL A 430 -1.12 19.94 -19.97
C VAL A 430 -0.17 20.29 -21.12
N PHE A 431 1.15 20.26 -20.90
CA PHE A 431 2.15 20.51 -21.94
C PHE A 431 2.00 19.57 -23.14
N PHE A 432 1.75 18.28 -22.87
CA PHE A 432 1.60 17.23 -23.88
C PHE A 432 0.35 17.47 -24.74
N LEU A 433 -0.80 17.76 -24.12
CA LEU A 433 -2.05 18.02 -24.84
C LEU A 433 -2.07 19.38 -25.57
N GLN A 434 -1.18 20.30 -25.22
CA GLN A 434 -1.05 21.61 -25.86
C GLN A 434 0.01 21.65 -26.98
N GLN A 435 0.66 20.53 -27.33
CA GLN A 435 1.58 20.51 -28.46
C GLN A 435 0.85 20.85 -29.76
N GLU A 436 1.46 21.70 -30.59
CA GLU A 436 0.87 22.16 -31.85
C GLU A 436 0.51 20.99 -32.78
N GLU A 437 1.35 19.96 -32.82
CA GLU A 437 1.12 18.74 -33.61
C GLU A 437 -0.11 17.91 -33.17
N PHE A 438 -0.59 18.11 -31.94
CA PHE A 438 -1.78 17.43 -31.41
C PHE A 438 -3.01 18.33 -31.31
N ALA A 439 -2.86 19.64 -31.52
CA ALA A 439 -3.92 20.63 -31.26
C ALA A 439 -5.23 20.32 -31.99
N ASP A 440 -5.17 19.91 -33.27
CA ASP A 440 -6.38 19.60 -34.04
C ASP A 440 -7.06 18.31 -33.58
N ARG A 441 -6.29 17.30 -33.13
CA ARG A 441 -6.84 16.06 -32.57
C ARG A 441 -7.47 16.30 -31.20
N VAL A 442 -6.80 17.04 -30.33
CA VAL A 442 -7.34 17.40 -29.01
C VAL A 442 -8.62 18.23 -29.14
N ARG A 443 -8.70 19.14 -30.12
CA ARG A 443 -9.91 19.93 -30.37
C ARG A 443 -11.07 19.12 -30.96
N SER A 444 -10.77 18.08 -31.74
CA SER A 444 -11.80 17.27 -32.42
C SER A 444 -12.30 16.09 -31.56
N ASP A 445 -11.48 15.58 -30.65
CA ASP A 445 -11.85 14.55 -29.70
C ASP A 445 -12.38 15.17 -28.41
N ALA A 446 -13.65 14.91 -28.10
CA ALA A 446 -14.30 15.50 -26.93
C ALA A 446 -13.63 15.11 -25.61
N ILE A 447 -13.17 13.86 -25.50
CA ILE A 447 -12.57 13.34 -24.26
C ILE A 447 -11.18 13.96 -24.05
N LEU A 448 -10.37 14.09 -25.09
CA LEU A 448 -9.08 14.77 -24.99
C LEU A 448 -9.23 16.26 -24.62
N SER A 449 -10.23 16.93 -25.18
CA SER A 449 -10.57 18.31 -24.81
C SER A 449 -10.96 18.41 -23.34
N GLU A 450 -11.82 17.52 -22.85
CA GLU A 450 -12.25 17.48 -21.45
C GLU A 450 -11.11 17.15 -20.48
N ILE A 451 -10.22 16.23 -20.85
CA ILE A 451 -9.01 15.93 -20.06
C ILE A 451 -8.14 17.18 -19.91
N LEU A 452 -7.92 17.93 -21.00
CA LEU A 452 -7.13 19.16 -20.94
C LEU A 452 -7.80 20.22 -20.06
N GLU A 453 -9.10 20.44 -20.22
CA GLU A 453 -9.88 21.37 -19.40
C GLU A 453 -9.84 21.00 -17.92
N ALA A 454 -10.03 19.71 -17.60
CA ALA A 454 -9.98 19.18 -16.24
C ALA A 454 -8.59 19.32 -15.62
N ALA A 455 -7.53 18.98 -16.36
CA ALA A 455 -6.16 19.13 -15.89
C ALA A 455 -5.83 20.61 -15.57
N LEU A 456 -6.26 21.54 -16.42
CA LEU A 456 -6.12 22.98 -16.18
C LEU A 456 -6.92 23.45 -14.97
N ALA A 457 -8.16 22.98 -14.82
CA ALA A 457 -9.04 23.28 -13.69
C ALA A 457 -8.46 22.80 -12.35
N MET A 458 -8.08 21.53 -12.26
CA MET A 458 -7.43 20.95 -11.08
C MET A 458 -6.12 21.66 -10.76
N GLY A 459 -5.28 21.92 -11.77
CA GLY A 459 -4.03 22.63 -11.60
C GLY A 459 -4.20 24.08 -11.12
N ARG A 460 -5.28 24.76 -11.49
CA ARG A 460 -5.63 26.08 -10.91
C ARG A 460 -6.06 25.95 -9.46
N ALA A 461 -7.00 25.04 -9.17
CA ALA A 461 -7.54 24.85 -7.83
C ALA A 461 -6.46 24.52 -6.79
N ILE A 462 -5.56 23.58 -7.11
CA ILE A 462 -4.47 23.17 -6.21
C ILE A 462 -3.45 24.30 -6.02
N ARG A 463 -3.04 25.00 -7.08
CA ARG A 463 -2.13 26.16 -6.95
C ARG A 463 -2.73 27.28 -6.11
N LYS A 464 -4.01 27.57 -6.31
CA LYS A 464 -4.72 28.58 -5.53
C LYS A 464 -4.77 28.16 -4.05
N SER A 465 -5.03 26.89 -3.78
CA SER A 465 -5.01 26.33 -2.43
C SER A 465 -3.64 26.44 -1.74
N PHE A 466 -2.54 26.24 -2.48
CA PHE A 466 -1.18 26.42 -1.95
C PHE A 466 -0.78 27.87 -1.71
N ARG A 467 -1.36 28.82 -2.45
CA ARG A 467 -1.05 30.26 -2.35
C ARG A 467 -1.97 31.01 -1.39
N ALA A 468 -3.05 30.38 -0.97
CA ALA A 468 -3.97 30.95 0.00
C ALA A 468 -3.25 31.17 1.34
N ASP A 469 -3.71 32.17 2.09
CA ASP A 469 -3.29 32.36 3.48
C ASP A 469 -3.70 31.15 4.35
N PHE A 470 -3.24 31.13 5.61
CA PHE A 470 -3.58 30.06 6.56
C PHE A 470 -5.09 29.77 6.61
N PHE A 471 -5.91 30.81 6.44
CA PHE A 471 -7.32 30.69 6.12
C PHE A 471 -7.59 31.21 4.71
N MET A 472 -8.20 30.36 3.89
CA MET A 472 -8.59 30.71 2.54
C MET A 472 -9.65 31.81 2.56
N SER A 473 -9.43 32.89 1.79
CA SER A 473 -10.41 33.98 1.70
C SER A 473 -11.66 33.52 0.93
N SER A 474 -12.78 34.22 1.10
CA SER A 474 -14.01 33.94 0.33
C SER A 474 -13.78 34.08 -1.18
N ASP A 475 -12.95 35.04 -1.60
CA ASP A 475 -12.61 35.25 -3.01
C ASP A 475 -11.81 34.06 -3.56
N ASP A 476 -10.86 33.54 -2.78
CA ASP A 476 -10.09 32.35 -3.17
C ASP A 476 -10.98 31.11 -3.29
N CYS A 477 -11.93 30.93 -2.36
CA CYS A 477 -12.92 29.85 -2.43
C CYS A 477 -13.76 29.97 -3.70
N VAL A 478 -14.26 31.17 -4.03
CA VAL A 478 -15.05 31.41 -5.25
C VAL A 478 -14.24 31.10 -6.49
N GLU A 479 -12.97 31.50 -6.55
CA GLU A 479 -12.08 31.19 -7.68
C GLU A 479 -11.87 29.68 -7.85
N ILE A 480 -11.70 28.93 -6.75
CA ILE A 480 -11.59 27.47 -6.78
C ILE A 480 -12.88 26.82 -7.27
N ILE A 481 -14.03 27.25 -6.74
CA ILE A 481 -15.35 26.76 -7.13
C ILE A 481 -15.60 26.99 -8.63
N GLN A 482 -15.28 28.19 -9.11
CA GLN A 482 -15.41 28.55 -10.52
C GLN A 482 -14.42 27.75 -11.39
N SER A 483 -13.18 27.58 -10.92
CA SER A 483 -12.13 26.85 -11.66
C SER A 483 -12.46 25.39 -11.86
N LEU A 484 -13.01 24.74 -10.83
CA LEU A 484 -13.47 23.35 -10.88
C LEU A 484 -14.81 23.20 -11.62
N GLY A 485 -15.43 24.31 -12.01
CA GLY A 485 -16.74 24.31 -12.65
C GLY A 485 -17.83 23.75 -11.74
N ILE A 486 -17.71 23.89 -10.41
CA ILE A 486 -18.66 23.25 -9.48
C ILE A 486 -20.08 23.82 -9.64
N SER A 487 -20.24 25.04 -10.18
CA SER A 487 -21.55 25.56 -10.58
C SER A 487 -22.23 24.78 -11.72
N ARG A 488 -21.48 23.94 -12.46
CA ARG A 488 -22.02 22.92 -13.39
C ARG A 488 -22.12 21.52 -12.77
N ILE A 489 -21.50 21.30 -11.61
CA ILE A 489 -21.50 20.03 -10.85
C ILE A 489 -22.68 19.99 -9.86
N CYS A 490 -23.30 21.12 -9.52
CA CYS A 490 -24.51 21.14 -8.69
C CYS A 490 -25.77 20.70 -9.46
N PHE A 491 -26.36 19.61 -8.99
CA PHE A 491 -27.53 18.86 -9.50
C PHE A 491 -27.24 17.81 -10.59
N LEU A 492 -26.45 16.79 -10.21
CA LEU A 492 -26.59 15.40 -10.66
C LEU A 492 -27.14 14.56 -9.50
#